data_AF-A0A7S2KX88-F1
#
_entry.id   AF-A0A7S2KX88-F1
#
_cell.length_a   1.000
_cell.length_b   1.000
_cell.length_c   1.000
_cell.angle_alpha   90.00
_cell.angle_beta   90.00
_cell.angle_gamma   90.00
#
_symmetry.space_group_name_H-M   'P 1'
#
loop_
_entity.id
_entity.type
_entity.pdbx_description
1 polymer ?
#
loop_
_entity_poly.entity_id
_entity_poly.type
_entity_poly.pdbx_seq_one_letter_code
_entity_poly.pdbx_strand_id
1 'polypeptide(L)'
;GVNLGGWLILEEWMWPGMMEFQSLRDEYSLVAKFGGPHDARAQELMHKHWDTFLRPEHLDRLARFGVTHVRIPLGYWLLDPVYNASDGFVHGGEPYLKRAMTWLKVRRMRAVLDLHAMPGAQALNDGFTGRRSPKAAFFLSEEHYERGKHAVR
;
A
#
# COMPACT_ATOMS: atom_id res chain seq x y z
N GLY A 1 -18.11 -1.22 8.11
CA GLY A 1 -16.83 -0.51 7.93
C GLY A 1 -16.60 -0.26 6.46
N VAL A 2 -15.52 0.43 6.08
CA VAL A 2 -15.13 0.64 4.67
C VAL A 2 -13.64 0.32 4.46
N ASN A 3 -13.22 0.10 3.22
CA ASN A 3 -11.81 -0.07 2.87
C ASN A 3 -11.22 1.28 2.42
N LEU A 4 -9.96 1.51 2.77
CA LEU A 4 -9.13 2.57 2.18
C LEU A 4 -8.21 1.96 1.12
N GLY A 5 -8.81 1.22 0.17
CA GLY A 5 -8.10 0.56 -0.94
C GLY A 5 -7.50 1.57 -1.91
N GLY A 6 -6.40 1.20 -2.57
CA GLY A 6 -5.65 2.09 -3.45
C GLY A 6 -4.87 3.22 -2.76
N TRP A 7 -4.78 3.23 -1.43
CA TRP A 7 -4.08 4.29 -0.69
C TRP A 7 -2.59 3.99 -0.48
N LEU A 8 -2.26 3.16 0.52
CA LEU A 8 -0.87 2.81 0.90
C LEU A 8 -0.30 1.65 0.08
N ILE A 9 -1.13 1.05 -0.77
CA ILE A 9 -0.79 0.10 -1.81
C ILE A 9 -1.71 0.38 -2.99
N LEU A 10 -1.15 0.49 -4.20
CA LEU A 10 -1.91 0.85 -5.40
C LEU A 10 -2.56 -0.37 -6.06
N GLU A 11 -3.74 -0.15 -6.60
CA GLU A 11 -4.50 -1.11 -7.42
C GLU A 11 -4.81 -0.45 -8.76
N GLU A 12 -4.49 -1.09 -9.89
CA GLU A 12 -4.48 -0.43 -11.19
C GLU A 12 -5.87 0.08 -11.61
N TRP A 13 -6.90 -0.70 -11.27
CA TRP A 13 -8.31 -0.44 -11.62
C TRP A 13 -8.93 0.69 -10.79
N MET A 14 -8.33 1.03 -9.64
CA MET A 14 -8.73 2.20 -8.85
C MET A 14 -8.07 3.48 -9.36
N TRP A 15 -7.04 3.35 -10.21
CA TRP A 15 -6.19 4.42 -10.70
C TRP A 15 -6.01 4.41 -12.23
N PRO A 16 -7.11 4.38 -13.00
CA PRO A 16 -7.05 4.02 -14.41
C PRO A 16 -6.20 4.96 -15.27
N GLY A 17 -6.25 6.28 -15.03
CA GLY A 17 -5.45 7.25 -15.80
C GLY A 17 -3.93 7.16 -15.56
N MET A 18 -3.51 6.81 -14.33
CA MET A 18 -2.09 6.71 -13.99
C MET A 18 -1.53 5.32 -14.33
N MET A 19 -2.37 4.29 -14.25
CA MET A 19 -1.93 2.90 -14.35
C MET A 19 -2.61 2.14 -15.50
N GLU A 20 -3.90 1.83 -15.38
CA GLU A 20 -4.62 0.95 -16.32
C GLU A 20 -4.49 1.40 -17.78
N PHE A 21 -4.77 2.67 -18.08
CA PHE A 21 -4.69 3.26 -19.42
C PHE A 21 -3.25 3.41 -19.93
N GLN A 22 -2.27 3.27 -19.05
CA GLN A 22 -0.85 3.24 -19.38
C GLN A 22 -0.29 1.81 -19.42
N SER A 23 -1.17 0.79 -19.37
CA SER A 23 -0.83 -0.63 -19.33
C SER A 23 0.06 -1.03 -18.14
N LEU A 24 0.06 -0.24 -17.07
CA LEU A 24 0.72 -0.60 -15.82
C LEU A 24 -0.25 -1.40 -14.96
N ARG A 25 0.23 -2.54 -14.47
CA ARG A 25 -0.62 -3.54 -13.81
C ARG A 25 -0.37 -3.67 -12.31
N ASP A 26 0.58 -2.92 -11.77
CA ASP A 26 0.96 -2.96 -10.36
C ASP A 26 1.81 -1.74 -9.98
N GLU A 27 1.94 -1.51 -8.67
CA GLU A 27 2.74 -0.42 -8.10
C GLU A 27 4.23 -0.55 -8.47
N TYR A 28 4.77 -1.76 -8.45
CA TYR A 28 6.16 -2.05 -8.81
C TYR A 28 6.52 -1.51 -10.20
N SER A 29 5.69 -1.77 -11.20
CA SER A 29 5.89 -1.33 -12.58
C SER A 29 5.72 0.18 -12.70
N LEU A 30 4.82 0.79 -11.93
CA LEU A 30 4.68 2.24 -11.85
C LEU A 30 5.96 2.88 -11.31
N VAL A 31 6.47 2.41 -10.17
CA VAL A 31 7.72 2.91 -9.58
C VAL A 31 8.89 2.73 -10.53
N ALA A 32 9.01 1.56 -11.17
CA ALA A 32 10.03 1.30 -12.17
C ALA A 32 9.95 2.26 -13.38
N LYS A 33 8.75 2.56 -13.88
CA LYS A 33 8.55 3.53 -14.98
C LYS A 33 9.07 4.93 -14.63
N PHE A 34 8.98 5.32 -13.37
CA PHE A 34 9.46 6.61 -12.87
C PHE A 34 10.92 6.58 -12.41
N GLY A 35 11.70 5.56 -12.75
CA GLY A 35 13.14 5.48 -12.47
C GLY A 35 13.53 4.65 -11.25
N GLY A 36 12.56 3.99 -10.62
CA GLY A 36 12.77 3.14 -9.45
C GLY A 36 12.61 3.88 -8.12
N PRO A 37 12.74 3.17 -7.00
CA PRO A 37 12.29 3.66 -5.70
C PRO A 37 13.15 4.77 -5.10
N HIS A 38 14.31 5.08 -5.68
CA HIS A 38 15.15 6.22 -5.27
C HIS A 38 15.06 7.41 -6.23
N ASP A 39 14.38 7.28 -7.38
CA ASP A 39 14.19 8.40 -8.30
C ASP A 39 13.22 9.42 -7.66
N ALA A 40 13.60 10.69 -7.72
CA ALA A 40 12.83 11.78 -7.14
C ALA A 40 11.39 11.85 -7.68
N ARG A 41 11.16 11.44 -8.94
CA ARG A 41 9.82 11.44 -9.56
C ARG A 41 8.94 10.35 -8.98
N ALA A 42 9.48 9.15 -8.74
CA ALA A 42 8.74 8.06 -8.10
C ALA A 42 8.41 8.42 -6.65
N GLN A 43 9.38 8.98 -5.93
CA GLN A 43 9.22 9.50 -4.57
C GLN A 43 8.13 10.58 -4.50
N GLU A 44 8.22 11.62 -5.34
CA GLU A 44 7.23 12.69 -5.39
C GLU A 44 5.83 12.16 -5.70
N LEU A 45 5.71 11.26 -6.70
CA LEU A 45 4.44 10.66 -7.09
C LEU A 45 3.77 9.94 -5.91
N MET A 46 4.50 9.05 -5.24
CA MET A 46 3.95 8.23 -4.15
C MET A 46 3.65 9.07 -2.91
N HIS A 47 4.56 9.96 -2.50
CA HIS A 47 4.34 10.84 -1.35
C HIS A 47 3.16 11.79 -1.57
N LYS A 48 3.00 12.35 -2.78
CA LYS A 48 1.86 13.19 -3.12
C LYS A 48 0.54 12.42 -3.07
N HIS A 49 0.54 11.17 -3.56
CA HIS A 49 -0.63 10.30 -3.48
C HIS A 49 -1.02 10.02 -2.03
N TRP A 50 -0.09 9.48 -1.24
CA TRP A 50 -0.35 9.14 0.16
C TRP A 50 -0.83 10.35 0.97
N ASP A 51 -0.29 11.53 0.67
CA ASP A 51 -0.67 12.77 1.35
C ASP A 51 -2.09 13.22 1.02
N THR A 52 -2.46 13.16 -0.26
CA THR A 52 -3.68 13.80 -0.76
C THR A 52 -4.88 12.86 -0.84
N PHE A 53 -4.66 11.53 -0.89
CA PHE A 53 -5.70 10.51 -1.00
C PHE A 53 -6.65 10.51 0.21
N LEU A 54 -6.09 10.50 1.42
CA LEU A 54 -6.86 10.52 2.66
C LEU A 54 -6.67 11.85 3.40
N ARG A 55 -7.77 12.57 3.59
CA ARG A 55 -7.82 13.82 4.36
C ARG A 55 -8.76 13.67 5.56
N PRO A 56 -8.60 14.47 6.63
CA PRO A 56 -9.47 14.39 7.82
C PRO A 56 -10.96 14.48 7.48
N GLU A 57 -11.32 15.33 6.50
CA GLU A 57 -12.70 15.59 6.11
C GLU A 57 -13.37 14.36 5.47
N HIS A 58 -12.57 13.48 4.84
CA HIS A 58 -13.06 12.20 4.33
C HIS A 58 -13.53 11.31 5.48
N LEU A 59 -12.76 11.27 6.58
CA LEU A 59 -13.13 10.52 7.79
C LEU A 59 -14.33 11.15 8.51
N ASP A 60 -14.48 12.49 8.49
CA ASP A 60 -15.69 13.16 9.01
C ASP A 60 -16.96 12.79 8.24
N ARG A 61 -16.85 12.64 6.92
CA ARG A 61 -17.97 12.17 6.09
C ARG A 61 -18.33 10.73 6.43
N LEU A 62 -17.34 9.84 6.55
CA LEU A 62 -17.57 8.45 6.92
C LEU A 62 -18.20 8.33 8.31
N ALA A 63 -17.71 9.08 9.30
CA ALA A 63 -18.27 9.09 10.65
C ALA A 63 -19.73 9.56 10.66
N ARG A 64 -20.08 10.62 9.91
CA ARG A 64 -21.47 11.08 9.75
C ARG A 64 -22.37 10.06 9.08
N PHE A 65 -21.82 9.21 8.22
CA PHE A 65 -22.53 8.10 7.60
C PHE A 65 -22.70 6.89 8.53
N GLY A 66 -22.18 6.94 9.77
CA GLY A 66 -22.26 5.86 10.75
C GLY A 66 -21.13 4.83 10.63
N VAL A 67 -20.08 5.09 9.85
CA VAL A 67 -18.93 4.19 9.75
C VAL A 67 -18.11 4.23 11.02
N THR A 68 -17.90 3.07 11.64
CA THR A 68 -17.13 2.91 12.89
C THR A 68 -15.77 2.25 12.71
N HIS A 69 -15.53 1.61 11.55
CA HIS A 69 -14.33 0.83 11.26
C HIS A 69 -13.83 1.11 9.84
N VAL A 70 -12.51 1.18 9.68
CA VAL A 70 -11.84 1.18 8.39
C VAL A 70 -10.89 -0.03 8.28
N ARG A 71 -10.74 -0.60 7.09
CA ARG A 71 -9.68 -1.55 6.76
C ARG A 71 -8.63 -0.82 5.92
N ILE A 72 -7.37 -0.96 6.28
CA ILE A 72 -6.24 -0.26 5.65
C ILE A 72 -5.29 -1.30 5.06
N PRO A 73 -5.32 -1.51 3.73
CA PRO A 73 -4.35 -2.33 3.02
C PRO A 73 -2.94 -1.75 3.10
N LEU A 74 -1.96 -2.59 3.42
CA LEU A 74 -0.55 -2.25 3.59
C LEU A 74 0.34 -3.22 2.82
N GLY A 75 1.40 -2.70 2.19
CA GLY A 75 2.50 -3.54 1.72
C GLY A 75 3.50 -3.83 2.82
N TYR A 76 4.14 -5.00 2.78
CA TYR A 76 5.17 -5.37 3.75
C TYR A 76 6.34 -4.36 3.81
N TRP A 77 6.63 -3.67 2.70
CA TRP A 77 7.69 -2.66 2.61
C TRP A 77 7.44 -1.43 3.49
N LEU A 78 6.21 -1.23 3.97
CA LEU A 78 5.86 -0.18 4.95
C LEU A 78 6.00 -0.64 6.40
N LEU A 79 6.22 -1.93 6.64
CA LEU A 79 6.32 -2.50 7.98
C LEU A 79 7.70 -3.13 8.23
N ASP A 80 8.47 -3.39 7.18
CA ASP A 80 9.81 -3.93 7.28
C ASP A 80 10.74 -2.92 7.98
N PRO A 81 11.32 -3.25 9.14
CA PRO A 81 12.23 -2.35 9.85
C PRO A 81 13.51 -2.06 9.05
N VAL A 82 13.84 -2.90 8.06
CA VAL A 82 14.99 -2.73 7.19
C VAL A 82 14.49 -2.55 5.76
N TYR A 83 14.33 -1.28 5.36
CA TYR A 83 13.95 -0.96 4.00
C TYR A 83 14.96 -1.52 2.98
N ASN A 84 14.46 -2.23 1.97
CA ASN A 84 15.24 -2.81 0.90
C ASN A 84 14.76 -2.29 -0.48
N ALA A 85 15.55 -1.40 -1.07
CA ALA A 85 15.22 -0.81 -2.36
C ALA A 85 15.16 -1.81 -3.52
N SER A 86 15.78 -2.99 -3.38
CA SER A 86 15.71 -4.03 -4.43
C SER A 86 14.30 -4.64 -4.56
N ASP A 87 13.42 -4.42 -3.58
CA ASP A 87 12.01 -4.79 -3.68
C ASP A 87 11.23 -3.90 -4.66
N GLY A 88 11.76 -2.73 -5.00
CA GLY A 88 11.21 -1.83 -6.01
C GLY A 88 10.07 -0.91 -5.55
N PHE A 89 9.84 -0.78 -4.23
CA PHE A 89 8.80 0.08 -3.67
C PHE A 89 9.37 1.34 -3.02
N VAL A 90 8.61 2.43 -3.08
CA VAL A 90 8.98 3.69 -2.42
C VAL A 90 8.80 3.55 -0.91
N HIS A 91 9.76 4.05 -0.12
CA HIS A 91 9.70 4.08 1.35
C HIS A 91 8.93 5.30 1.87
N GLY A 92 8.68 5.36 3.19
CA GLY A 92 8.16 6.56 3.83
C GLY A 92 6.63 6.69 3.84
N GLY A 93 5.91 5.58 3.65
CA GLY A 93 4.46 5.53 3.80
C GLY A 93 3.98 5.49 5.27
N GLU A 94 4.83 5.07 6.23
CA GLU A 94 4.42 4.90 7.64
C GLU A 94 3.96 6.19 8.34
N PRO A 95 4.56 7.37 8.09
CA PRO A 95 4.07 8.62 8.63
C PRO A 95 2.60 8.91 8.26
N TYR A 96 2.17 8.55 7.06
CA TYR A 96 0.79 8.74 6.60
C TYR A 96 -0.18 7.79 7.32
N LEU A 97 0.23 6.53 7.53
CA LEU A 97 -0.50 5.59 8.37
C LEU A 97 -0.66 6.12 9.80
N LYS A 98 0.44 6.54 10.44
CA LYS A 98 0.43 7.09 11.81
C LYS A 98 -0.49 8.31 11.91
N ARG A 99 -0.43 9.22 10.93
CA ARG A 99 -1.31 10.39 10.84
C ARG A 99 -2.79 9.99 10.76
N ALA A 100 -3.13 9.02 9.92
CA ALA A 100 -4.50 8.53 9.81
C ALA A 100 -4.98 7.87 11.11
N MET A 101 -4.13 7.13 11.81
CA MET A 101 -4.48 6.56 13.12
C MET A 101 -4.83 7.64 14.15
N THR A 102 -4.13 8.78 14.16
CA THR A 102 -4.49 9.93 14.99
C THR A 102 -5.87 10.48 14.62
N TRP A 103 -6.18 10.61 13.34
CA TRP A 103 -7.50 11.10 12.89
C TRP A 103 -8.64 10.15 13.22
N LEU A 104 -8.42 8.83 13.10
CA LEU A 104 -9.40 7.81 13.48
C LEU A 104 -9.67 7.83 14.98
N LYS A 105 -8.62 7.99 15.80
CA LYS A 105 -8.74 8.07 17.26
C LYS A 105 -9.67 9.22 17.70
N VAL A 106 -9.52 10.41 17.11
CA VAL A 106 -10.38 11.57 17.41
C VAL A 106 -11.87 11.27 17.12
N ARG A 107 -12.13 10.44 16.10
CA ARG A 107 -13.49 10.06 15.66
C ARG A 107 -14.01 8.79 16.31
N ARG A 108 -13.27 8.20 17.25
CA ARG A 108 -13.57 6.88 17.87
C ARG A 108 -13.75 5.76 16.83
N MET A 109 -13.11 5.90 15.67
CA MET A 109 -13.09 4.87 14.64
C MET A 109 -11.95 3.90 14.90
N ARG A 110 -12.14 2.63 14.55
CA ARG A 110 -11.10 1.58 14.65
C ARG A 110 -10.54 1.24 13.27
N ALA A 111 -9.27 0.83 13.24
CA ALA A 111 -8.63 0.32 12.03
C ALA A 111 -8.39 -1.18 12.14
N VAL A 112 -8.64 -1.90 11.05
CA VAL A 112 -8.05 -3.21 10.77
C VAL A 112 -6.88 -2.96 9.84
N LEU A 113 -5.66 -3.20 10.33
CA LEU A 113 -4.47 -3.17 9.49
C LEU A 113 -4.39 -4.50 8.73
N ASP A 114 -4.33 -4.41 7.42
CA ASP A 114 -4.39 -5.55 6.52
C ASP A 114 -3.06 -5.64 5.78
N LEU A 115 -2.25 -6.64 6.09
CA LEU A 115 -1.02 -6.90 5.34
C LEU A 115 -1.39 -7.48 3.98
N HIS A 116 -1.59 -6.58 3.03
CA HIS A 116 -2.20 -6.81 1.73
C HIS A 116 -1.22 -7.32 0.68
N ALA A 117 0.08 -7.08 0.89
CA ALA A 117 1.14 -7.63 0.07
C ALA A 117 2.23 -8.26 0.92
N MET A 118 2.54 -9.52 0.60
CA MET A 118 3.66 -10.26 1.18
C MET A 118 4.89 -10.24 0.24
N PRO A 119 6.12 -10.43 0.77
CA PRO A 119 7.30 -10.62 -0.07
C PRO A 119 7.09 -11.73 -1.11
N GLY A 120 7.44 -11.46 -2.36
CA GLY A 120 7.27 -12.43 -3.46
C GLY A 120 5.83 -12.60 -3.97
N ALA A 121 4.88 -11.79 -3.50
CA ALA A 121 3.44 -11.90 -3.77
C ALA A 121 2.81 -13.21 -3.25
N GLN A 122 1.57 -13.08 -2.79
CA GLN A 122 0.75 -14.21 -2.32
C GLN A 122 -0.41 -14.56 -3.26
N ALA A 123 -0.50 -13.90 -4.42
CA ALA A 123 -1.53 -14.15 -5.43
C ALA A 123 -0.90 -14.34 -6.81
N LEU A 124 -1.62 -15.03 -7.70
CA LEU A 124 -1.18 -15.30 -9.08
C LEU A 124 -1.71 -14.21 -10.02
N ASN A 125 -0.80 -13.60 -10.78
CA ASN A 125 -1.09 -12.67 -11.87
C ASN A 125 -2.02 -11.51 -11.49
N ASP A 126 -1.97 -11.08 -10.22
CA ASP A 126 -2.76 -9.96 -9.71
C ASP A 126 -1.85 -8.84 -9.18
N GLY A 127 -2.23 -7.60 -9.44
CA GLY A 127 -1.49 -6.39 -9.08
C GLY A 127 -1.75 -5.88 -7.67
N PHE A 128 -2.84 -6.31 -7.02
CA PHE A 128 -3.21 -5.80 -5.69
C PHE A 128 -2.15 -6.09 -4.63
N THR A 129 -1.27 -7.09 -4.85
CA THR A 129 -0.14 -7.38 -3.96
C THR A 129 1.08 -6.49 -4.25
N GLY A 130 0.91 -5.36 -4.94
CA GLY A 130 1.95 -4.38 -5.27
C GLY A 130 2.87 -4.80 -6.42
N ARG A 131 2.99 -6.10 -6.70
CA ARG A 131 3.71 -6.65 -7.85
C ARG A 131 2.97 -7.85 -8.42
N ARG A 132 2.58 -7.75 -9.68
CA ARG A 132 1.99 -8.84 -10.44
C ARG A 132 3.03 -9.90 -10.70
N SER A 133 2.77 -11.12 -10.25
CA SER A 133 3.70 -12.25 -10.34
C SER A 133 3.02 -13.49 -10.88
N PRO A 134 3.65 -14.26 -11.79
CA PRO A 134 3.12 -15.56 -12.22
C PRO A 134 3.22 -16.64 -11.14
N LYS A 135 3.84 -16.33 -9.99
CA LYS A 135 4.00 -17.21 -8.84
C LYS A 135 3.59 -16.48 -7.57
N ALA A 136 2.84 -17.16 -6.71
CA ALA A 136 2.62 -16.72 -5.33
C ALA A 136 3.85 -17.11 -4.50
N ALA A 137 5.00 -16.48 -4.76
CA ALA A 137 6.30 -16.93 -4.28
C ALA A 137 6.43 -16.84 -2.76
N PHE A 138 5.58 -16.06 -2.08
CA PHE A 138 5.48 -16.05 -0.63
C PHE A 138 5.30 -17.48 -0.06
N PHE A 139 4.45 -18.30 -0.68
CA PHE A 139 4.17 -19.67 -0.22
C PHE A 139 5.18 -20.71 -0.68
N LEU A 140 6.11 -20.33 -1.57
CA LEU A 140 6.99 -21.27 -2.28
C LEU A 140 8.47 -21.06 -1.95
N SER A 141 8.81 -19.95 -1.30
CA SER A 141 10.19 -19.56 -0.98
C SER A 141 10.34 -19.34 0.52
N GLU A 142 11.27 -20.07 1.13
CA GLU A 142 11.64 -19.88 2.53
C GLU A 142 12.17 -18.46 2.79
N GLU A 143 12.94 -17.90 1.86
CA GLU A 143 13.43 -16.51 1.96
C GLU A 143 12.27 -15.51 2.06
N HIS A 144 11.25 -15.63 1.20
CA HIS A 144 10.09 -14.73 1.24
C HIS A 144 9.24 -14.93 2.49
N TYR A 145 9.12 -16.17 2.97
CA TYR A 145 8.43 -16.48 4.22
C TYR A 145 9.14 -15.84 5.42
N GLU A 146 10.47 -15.98 5.52
CA GLU A 146 11.27 -15.39 6.60
C GLU A 146 11.16 -13.86 6.62
N ARG A 147 11.25 -13.22 5.45
CA ARG A 147 11.02 -11.78 5.31
C ARG A 147 9.62 -11.38 5.75
N GLY A 148 8.60 -12.17 5.41
CA GLY A 148 7.22 -11.92 5.83
C GLY A 148 7.04 -11.92 7.35
N LYS A 149 7.78 -12.75 8.09
CA LYS A 149 7.72 -12.76 9.56
C LYS A 149 8.22 -11.45 10.18
N HIS A 150 9.15 -10.74 9.53
CA HIS A 150 9.66 -9.47 10.04
C HIS A 150 8.63 -8.35 9.89
N ALA A 151 7.83 -8.35 8.82
CA ALA A 151 6.80 -7.34 8.58
C ALA A 151 5.58 -7.45 9.52
N VAL A 152 5.41 -8.55 10.25
CA VAL A 152 4.24 -8.82 11.12
C VAL A 152 4.56 -8.69 12.62
N ARG A 153 5.84 -8.52 12.98
CA ARG A 153 6.30 -8.40 14.38
C ARG A 153 6.28 -6.96 14.86
#